data_AF-A0A7V7X5X8-F1
#
_entry.id   AF-A0A7V7X5X8-F1
#
_cell.length_a   1.000
_cell.length_b   1.000
_cell.length_c   1.000
_cell.angle_alpha   90.00
_cell.angle_beta   90.00
_cell.angle_gamma   90.00
#
_symmetry.space_group_name_H-M   'P 1'
#
loop_
_entity.id
_entity.type
_entity.pdbx_description
1 polymer ?
#
loop_
_entity_poly.entity_id
_entity_poly.type
_entity_poly.pdbx_seq_one_letter_code
_entity_poly.pdbx_strand_id
1 'polypeptide(L)'
;MSRSTIVKRLLLGAVAVFLLPLYLFAGNTGKVTGVVKDKETGDALPGVNVILEGTTMGAATNAKGEYTILNVPAGVYTVTTSM
;
A
#
# COMPACT_ATOMS: atom_id res chain seq x y z
N MET A 1 44.63 -10.91 21.17
CA MET A 1 43.15 -10.98 21.07
C MET A 1 42.72 -12.38 21.49
N SER A 2 41.90 -12.53 22.54
CA SER A 2 41.54 -13.87 23.06
C SER A 2 40.55 -14.56 22.11
N ARG A 3 40.63 -15.90 21.99
CA ARG A 3 39.67 -16.73 21.23
C ARG A 3 38.22 -16.41 21.62
N SER A 4 37.98 -16.05 22.89
CA SER A 4 36.66 -15.62 23.38
C SER A 4 36.15 -14.33 22.73
N THR A 5 37.01 -13.36 22.42
CA THR A 5 36.62 -12.09 21.79
C THR A 5 36.21 -12.28 20.32
N ILE A 6 36.87 -13.19 19.61
CA ILE A 6 36.57 -13.52 18.21
C ILE A 6 35.21 -14.24 18.12
N VAL A 7 34.98 -15.25 18.97
CA VAL A 7 33.72 -15.99 19.01
C VAL A 7 32.53 -15.09 19.36
N LYS A 8 32.69 -14.16 20.32
CA LYS A 8 31.64 -13.19 20.67
C LYS A 8 31.25 -12.28 19.50
N ARG A 9 32.23 -11.80 18.72
CA ARG A 9 31.96 -10.96 17.54
C ARG A 9 31.25 -11.74 16.43
N LEU A 10 31.65 -13.00 16.21
CA LEU A 10 30.97 -13.89 15.26
C LEU A 10 29.53 -14.19 15.68
N LEU A 11 29.29 -14.46 16.97
CA LEU A 11 27.95 -14.66 17.50
C LEU A 11 27.09 -13.40 17.38
N LEU A 12 27.64 -12.22 17.67
CA LEU A 12 26.92 -10.96 17.54
C LEU A 12 26.53 -10.68 16.09
N GLY A 13 27.44 -10.94 15.14
CA GLY A 13 27.16 -10.84 13.71
C GLY A 13 26.09 -11.84 13.24
N ALA A 14 26.16 -13.09 13.69
CA ALA A 14 25.18 -14.12 13.36
C ALA A 14 23.77 -13.79 13.88
N VAL A 15 23.68 -13.26 15.11
CA VAL A 15 22.40 -12.78 15.68
C VAL A 15 21.85 -11.60 14.89
N ALA A 16 22.69 -10.64 14.48
CA ALA A 16 22.25 -9.52 13.66
C ALA A 16 21.69 -9.98 12.30
N VAL A 17 22.35 -10.94 11.64
CA VAL A 17 21.87 -11.54 10.38
C VAL A 17 20.59 -12.35 10.58
N PHE A 18 20.44 -13.04 11.72
CA PHE A 18 19.22 -13.80 12.04
C PHE A 18 18.01 -12.90 12.33
N LEU A 19 18.21 -11.68 12.83
CA LEU A 19 17.14 -10.73 13.14
C LEU A 19 16.72 -9.85 11.95
N LEU A 20 17.51 -9.77 10.88
CA LEU A 20 17.23 -9.01 9.66
C LEU A 20 15.86 -9.32 9.01
N PRO A 21 15.38 -10.58 8.94
CA PRO A 21 14.08 -10.91 8.34
C PRO A 21 12.88 -10.33 9.10
N LEU A 22 13.02 -9.97 10.37
CA LEU A 22 11.93 -9.36 11.15
C LEU A 22 11.53 -7.97 10.63
N TYR A 23 12.37 -7.34 9.82
CA TYR A 23 12.09 -6.05 9.19
C TYR A 23 11.44 -6.18 7.80
N LEU A 24 11.29 -7.40 7.28
CA LEU A 24 10.68 -7.64 5.97
C LEU A 24 9.16 -7.77 6.13
N PHE A 25 8.47 -6.63 6.24
CA PHE A 25 7.01 -6.56 6.06
C PHE A 25 6.67 -6.62 4.56
N ALA A 26 6.71 -7.81 3.98
CA ALA A 26 6.27 -8.01 2.59
C ALA A 26 4.74 -8.19 2.51
N GLY A 27 4.08 -7.39 1.68
CA GLY A 27 2.89 -7.86 0.93
C GLY A 27 1.49 -7.77 1.55
N ASN A 28 1.25 -7.00 2.62
CA ASN A 28 -0.11 -6.87 3.19
C ASN A 28 -1.00 -5.80 2.52
N THR A 29 -0.57 -5.23 1.41
CA THR A 29 -1.30 -4.16 0.71
C THR A 29 -1.63 -4.55 -0.73
N GLY A 30 -2.83 -4.20 -1.18
CA GLY A 30 -3.28 -4.36 -2.55
C GLY A 30 -3.44 -3.03 -3.29
N LYS A 31 -4.15 -3.09 -4.42
CA LYS A 31 -4.61 -1.91 -5.16
C LYS A 31 -6.12 -1.98 -5.37
N VAL A 32 -6.77 -0.83 -5.34
CA VAL A 32 -8.18 -0.67 -5.69
C VAL A 32 -8.24 0.07 -7.02
N THR A 33 -8.90 -0.52 -8.02
CA THR A 33 -9.03 0.05 -9.35
C THR A 33 -10.47 0.00 -9.80
N GLY A 34 -10.91 1.00 -10.53
CA GLY A 34 -12.26 1.04 -11.09
C GLY A 34 -12.43 2.17 -12.09
N VAL A 35 -13.68 2.36 -12.54
CA VAL A 35 -14.05 3.41 -13.49
C VAL A 35 -15.28 4.13 -12.94
N VAL A 36 -15.24 5.46 -12.93
CA VAL A 36 -16.37 6.32 -12.59
C VAL A 36 -17.03 6.79 -13.88
N LYS A 37 -18.35 6.60 -13.95
CA LYS A 37 -19.18 6.98 -15.09
C LYS A 37 -20.41 7.73 -14.62
N ASP A 38 -20.89 8.62 -15.48
CA ASP A 38 -22.19 9.24 -15.31
C ASP A 38 -23.30 8.19 -15.47
N LYS A 39 -24.31 8.27 -14.60
CA LYS A 39 -25.35 7.24 -14.51
C LYS A 39 -26.35 7.32 -15.68
N GLU A 40 -26.61 8.50 -16.19
CA GLU A 40 -27.64 8.74 -17.20
C GLU A 40 -27.07 8.54 -18.60
N THR A 41 -25.88 9.07 -18.85
CA THR A 41 -25.22 9.06 -20.16
C THR A 41 -24.29 7.86 -20.34
N GLY A 42 -23.73 7.32 -19.25
CA GLY A 42 -22.69 6.29 -19.28
C GLY A 42 -21.30 6.84 -19.61
N ASP A 43 -21.15 8.16 -19.72
CA ASP A 43 -19.89 8.81 -20.06
C ASP A 43 -18.87 8.69 -18.93
N ALA A 44 -17.60 8.60 -19.28
CA ALA A 44 -16.50 8.59 -18.32
C ALA A 44 -16.37 9.96 -17.65
N LEU A 45 -16.22 9.96 -16.32
CA LEU A 45 -16.10 11.19 -15.54
C LEU A 45 -14.64 11.43 -15.11
N PRO A 46 -13.92 12.37 -15.74
CA PRO A 46 -12.58 12.75 -15.32
C PRO A 46 -12.59 13.69 -14.10
N GLY A 47 -11.51 13.64 -13.30
CA GLY A 47 -11.31 14.55 -12.18
C GLY A 47 -12.14 14.25 -10.92
N VAL A 48 -12.87 13.13 -10.88
CA VAL A 48 -13.62 12.70 -9.69
C VAL A 48 -12.66 12.20 -8.63
N ASN A 49 -12.76 12.73 -7.42
CA ASN A 49 -12.02 12.27 -6.27
C ASN A 49 -12.67 11.01 -5.69
N VAL A 50 -11.97 9.89 -5.76
CA VAL A 50 -12.37 8.60 -5.17
C VAL A 50 -11.57 8.39 -3.88
N ILE A 51 -12.26 8.23 -2.75
CA ILE A 51 -11.65 8.15 -1.41
C ILE A 51 -12.14 6.89 -0.70
N LEU A 52 -11.23 6.23 0.03
CA LEU A 52 -11.60 5.19 1.00
C LEU A 52 -11.93 5.86 2.33
N GLU A 53 -13.19 5.79 2.77
CA GLU A 53 -13.65 6.46 3.99
C GLU A 53 -12.83 6.04 5.23
N GLY A 54 -12.59 7.00 6.12
CA GLY A 54 -11.79 6.78 7.33
C GLY A 54 -10.28 6.66 7.07
N THR A 55 -9.84 6.87 5.82
CA THR A 55 -8.41 6.87 5.45
C THR A 55 -8.04 8.15 4.70
N THR A 56 -6.74 8.36 4.50
CA THR A 56 -6.21 9.40 3.61
C THR A 56 -5.93 8.86 2.20
N MET A 57 -6.40 7.65 1.89
CA MET A 57 -6.12 6.97 0.63
C MET A 57 -7.21 7.29 -0.39
N GLY A 58 -6.79 7.78 -1.56
CA GLY A 58 -7.68 8.13 -2.64
C GLY A 58 -6.94 8.35 -3.95
N ALA A 59 -7.70 8.54 -5.02
CA ALA A 59 -7.19 8.84 -6.34
C ALA A 59 -8.21 9.67 -7.12
N ALA A 60 -7.72 10.59 -7.96
CA ALA A 60 -8.56 11.27 -8.94
C ALA A 60 -8.69 10.40 -10.21
N THR A 61 -9.85 10.44 -10.84
CA THR A 61 -10.07 9.73 -12.11
C THR A 61 -9.39 10.42 -13.29
N ASN A 62 -8.88 9.63 -14.23
CA ASN A 62 -8.25 10.12 -15.46
C ASN A 62 -9.29 10.48 -16.55
N ALA A 63 -8.83 10.84 -17.75
CA ALA A 63 -9.68 11.17 -18.92
C ALA A 63 -10.67 10.06 -19.33
N LYS A 64 -10.41 8.81 -18.94
CA LYS A 64 -11.28 7.64 -19.19
C LYS A 64 -12.14 7.28 -17.97
N GLY A 65 -12.14 8.12 -16.93
CA GLY A 65 -12.85 7.87 -15.69
C GLY A 65 -12.18 6.81 -14.80
N GLU A 66 -10.99 6.32 -15.17
CA GLU A 66 -10.31 5.26 -14.44
C GLU A 66 -9.55 5.83 -13.24
N TYR A 67 -9.55 5.10 -12.12
CA TYR A 67 -8.77 5.43 -10.93
C TYR A 67 -7.96 4.22 -10.44
N THR A 68 -6.88 4.49 -9.71
CA THR A 68 -6.07 3.46 -9.06
C THR A 68 -5.55 3.98 -7.72
N ILE A 69 -5.95 3.33 -6.63
CA ILE A 69 -5.46 3.57 -5.28
C ILE A 69 -4.48 2.45 -4.94
N LEU A 70 -3.22 2.81 -4.71
CA LEU A 70 -2.15 1.85 -4.42
C LEU A 70 -1.92 1.70 -2.92
N ASN A 71 -1.24 0.61 -2.54
CA ASN A 71 -0.79 0.34 -1.17
C ASN A 71 -1.94 0.28 -0.14
N VAL A 72 -3.12 -0.21 -0.56
CA VAL A 72 -4.31 -0.31 0.30
C VAL A 72 -4.17 -1.53 1.21
N PRO A 73 -4.06 -1.39 2.53
CA PRO A 73 -4.00 -2.53 3.44
C PRO A 73 -5.26 -3.40 3.32
N ALA A 74 -5.12 -4.71 3.49
CA ALA A 74 -6.28 -5.60 3.49
C ALA A 74 -7.30 -5.19 4.58
N GLY A 75 -8.57 -5.09 4.20
CA GLY A 75 -9.65 -4.63 5.07
C GLY A 75 -10.95 -4.41 4.32
N VAL A 76 -11.99 -4.01 5.05
CA VAL A 76 -13.28 -3.60 4.49
C VAL A 76 -13.33 -2.08 4.49
N TYR A 77 -13.61 -1.49 3.34
CA TYR A 77 -13.66 -0.05 3.16
C TYR A 77 -14.96 0.35 2.47
N THR A 78 -15.51 1.49 2.88
CA THR A 78 -16.52 2.20 2.09
C THR A 78 -15.80 3.11 1.09
N VAL A 79 -16.23 3.07 -0.17
CA VAL A 79 -15.69 3.94 -1.22
C VAL A 79 -16.67 5.09 -1.45
N THR A 80 -16.17 6.32 -1.39
CA THR A 80 -16.93 7.53 -1.70
C THR A 80 -16.33 8.30 -2.86
N THR A 81 -17.19 9.04 -3.56
CA THR A 81 -16.80 9.87 -4.70
C THR A 81 -17.30 11.29 -4.52
N SER A 82 -16.46 12.27 -4.84
CA SER A 82 -16.81 13.69 -4.84
C SER A 82 -16.23 14.38 -6.07
N MET A 83 -16.91 15.44 -6.53
CA MET A 83 -16.46 16.32 -7.61
C MET A 83 -15.94 17.62 -7.05
#